data_AF-A0A8D8YP90-F1
#
_entry.id   AF-A0A8D8YP90-F1
#
_cell.length_a   1.000
_cell.length_b   1.000
_cell.length_c   1.000
_cell.angle_alpha   90.00
_cell.angle_beta   90.00
_cell.angle_gamma   90.00
#
_symmetry.space_group_name_H-M   'P 1'
#
loop_
_entity.id
_entity.type
_entity.pdbx_description
1 polymer ?
#
loop_
_entity_poly.entity_id
_entity_poly.type
_entity_poly.pdbx_seq_one_letter_code
_entity_poly.pdbx_strand_id
1 'polypeptide(L)'
;PTWVCIATVASNRNSNKISMPDINGISDHGIFQINQVYWCTASGPAGKGCNSTCAAFEDDDISDDVDCVAHIYALRKMDGHDGFSAWMSAYGDSCSSPEKVNAYLEKCYCP
;
A
#
# COMPACT_ATOMS: atom_id res chain seq x y z
N PRO A 1 -2.63 5.27 -12.92
CA PRO A 1 -3.91 5.42 -12.18
C PRO A 1 -4.15 4.36 -11.10
N THR A 2 -3.73 3.11 -11.30
CA THR A 2 -3.98 1.99 -10.36
C THR A 2 -3.47 2.26 -8.94
N TRP A 3 -2.24 2.77 -8.77
CA TRP A 3 -1.72 3.14 -7.46
C TRP A 3 -2.58 4.20 -6.74
N VAL A 4 -3.07 5.20 -7.48
CA VAL A 4 -3.96 6.24 -6.93
C VAL A 4 -5.31 5.64 -6.50
N CYS A 5 -5.84 4.69 -7.28
CA CYS A 5 -7.04 3.94 -6.89
C CYS A 5 -6.79 3.12 -5.62
N ILE A 6 -5.68 2.37 -5.54
CA ILE A 6 -5.33 1.57 -4.36
C ILE A 6 -5.19 2.46 -3.13
N ALA A 7 -4.40 3.54 -3.20
CA ALA A 7 -4.28 4.49 -2.10
C ALA A 7 -5.63 5.07 -1.66
N THR A 8 -6.53 5.32 -2.61
CA THR A 8 -7.87 5.84 -2.29
C THR A 8 -8.74 4.79 -1.61
N VAL A 9 -8.79 3.56 -2.13
CA VAL A 9 -9.65 2.51 -1.59
C VAL A 9 -9.12 1.99 -0.25
N ALA A 10 -7.79 1.86 -0.12
CA ALA A 10 -7.14 1.28 1.06
C ALA A 10 -7.15 2.25 2.25
N SER A 11 -6.86 3.54 2.03
CA SER A 11 -6.66 4.50 3.12
C SER A 11 -7.41 5.81 2.95
N ASN A 12 -8.16 6.00 1.85
CA ASN A 12 -8.66 7.32 1.42
C ASN A 12 -7.52 8.34 1.27
N ARG A 13 -6.34 7.88 0.83
CA ARG A 13 -5.10 8.67 0.68
C ARG A 13 -4.64 9.31 1.99
N ASN A 14 -4.97 8.71 3.13
CA ASN A 14 -4.45 9.14 4.43
C ASN A 14 -3.13 8.40 4.69
N SER A 15 -2.02 9.14 4.66
CA SER A 15 -0.68 8.58 4.87
C SER A 15 -0.46 8.08 6.31
N ASN A 16 -1.24 8.55 7.28
CA ASN A 16 -1.06 8.18 8.68
C ASN A 16 -2.10 7.13 9.11
N LYS A 17 -2.68 6.39 8.15
CA LYS A 17 -3.78 5.46 8.39
C LYS A 17 -3.27 4.14 8.95
N ILE A 18 -3.71 3.82 10.16
CA ILE A 18 -3.58 2.49 10.75
C ILE A 18 -4.94 1.78 10.64
N SER A 19 -4.94 0.54 10.15
CA SER A 19 -6.14 -0.29 10.11
C SER A 19 -6.55 -0.72 11.53
N MET A 20 -7.83 -1.04 11.73
CA MET A 20 -8.25 -1.62 13.00
C MET A 20 -7.52 -2.95 13.19
N PRO A 21 -6.86 -3.17 14.34
CA PRO A 21 -6.12 -4.40 14.56
C PRO A 21 -7.07 -5.59 14.55
N ASP A 22 -6.61 -6.70 13.97
CA ASP A 22 -7.31 -7.97 14.06
C ASP A 22 -7.25 -8.56 15.49
N ILE A 23 -7.79 -9.78 15.67
CA ILE A 23 -7.79 -10.46 16.97
C ILE A 23 -6.38 -10.74 17.53
N ASN A 24 -5.36 -10.72 16.67
CA ASN A 24 -3.96 -10.94 17.03
C ASN A 24 -3.19 -9.63 17.20
N GLY A 25 -3.86 -8.47 17.10
CA GLY A 25 -3.19 -7.17 17.16
C GLY A 25 -2.45 -6.79 15.87
N ILE A 26 -2.82 -7.40 14.74
CA ILE A 26 -2.21 -7.14 13.43
C ILE A 26 -2.93 -6.00 12.73
N SER A 27 -2.18 -4.96 12.39
CA SER A 27 -2.64 -3.82 11.58
C SER A 27 -1.88 -3.72 10.25
N ASP A 28 -2.50 -2.97 9.34
CA ASP A 28 -1.91 -2.49 8.10
C ASP A 28 -1.67 -0.99 8.23
N HIS A 29 -0.59 -0.51 7.62
CA HIS A 29 -0.03 0.82 7.89
C HIS A 29 0.08 1.68 6.64
N GLY A 30 -0.20 2.95 6.80
CA GLY A 30 0.13 3.95 5.79
C GLY A 30 -0.83 4.06 4.62
N ILE A 31 -0.44 4.90 3.67
CA ILE A 31 -1.25 5.25 2.50
C ILE A 31 -1.62 4.01 1.66
N PHE A 32 -0.75 3.00 1.65
CA PHE A 32 -0.94 1.75 0.92
C PHE A 32 -1.35 0.55 1.78
N GLN A 33 -1.61 0.75 3.07
CA GLN A 33 -1.98 -0.33 4.01
C GLN A 33 -0.97 -1.50 3.93
N ILE A 34 0.29 -1.18 4.19
CA ILE A 34 1.42 -2.11 4.23
C ILE A 34 1.28 -3.03 5.45
N ASN A 35 1.21 -4.34 5.20
CA ASN A 35 0.92 -5.31 6.24
C ASN A 35 2.09 -5.53 7.21
N GLN A 36 1.84 -5.34 8.51
CA GLN A 36 2.88 -5.46 9.53
C GLN A 36 3.44 -6.86 9.67
N VAL A 37 2.78 -7.94 9.23
CA VAL A 37 3.33 -9.30 9.40
C VAL A 37 4.53 -9.51 8.48
N TYR A 38 4.47 -8.96 7.26
CA TYR A 38 5.41 -9.29 6.20
C TYR A 38 6.43 -8.19 5.89
N TRP A 39 6.05 -6.92 6.04
CA TRP A 39 6.78 -5.83 5.40
C TRP A 39 7.48 -4.88 6.37
N CYS A 40 6.94 -4.68 7.58
CA CYS A 40 7.51 -3.78 8.58
C CYS A 40 7.48 -4.35 10.00
N THR A 41 8.31 -3.79 10.88
CA THR A 41 8.31 -4.12 12.31
C THR A 41 7.48 -3.12 13.09
N ALA A 42 6.43 -3.58 13.78
CA ALA A 42 5.56 -2.72 14.60
C ALA A 42 6.25 -2.23 15.89
N SER A 43 7.09 -3.05 16.51
CA SER A 43 7.87 -2.69 17.71
C SER A 43 9.28 -3.28 17.67
N GLY A 44 10.28 -2.45 17.97
CA GLY A 44 11.69 -2.81 17.88
C GLY A 44 12.36 -2.28 16.61
N PRO A 45 13.54 -2.81 16.24
CA PRO A 45 14.31 -2.30 15.12
C PRO A 45 13.65 -2.63 13.77
N ALA A 46 14.02 -1.85 12.76
CA ALA A 46 13.63 -2.06 11.37
C ALA A 46 13.95 -3.50 10.90
N GLY A 47 13.07 -4.06 10.06
CA GLY A 47 13.25 -5.43 9.57
C GLY A 47 12.19 -5.84 8.56
N LYS A 48 12.12 -7.16 8.30
CA LYS A 48 11.20 -7.80 7.34
C LYS A 48 11.41 -7.34 5.90
N GLY A 49 10.42 -7.57 5.02
CA GLY A 49 10.59 -7.40 3.58
C GLY A 49 11.04 -6.00 3.16
N CYS A 50 10.60 -4.94 3.84
CA CYS A 50 11.01 -3.57 3.50
C CYS A 50 12.12 -3.02 4.41
N ASN A 51 12.65 -3.82 5.35
CA ASN A 51 13.68 -3.39 6.31
C ASN A 51 13.35 -2.04 6.98
N SER A 52 12.09 -1.88 7.42
CA SER A 52 11.58 -0.62 8.00
C SER A 52 10.70 -0.88 9.23
N THR A 53 10.47 0.17 10.02
CA THR A 53 9.47 0.18 11.11
C THR A 53 8.12 0.59 10.56
N CYS A 54 7.02 0.07 11.10
CA CYS A 54 5.69 0.41 10.58
C CYS A 54 5.35 1.90 10.76
N ALA A 55 5.87 2.53 11.83
CA ALA A 55 5.72 3.96 12.07
C ALA A 55 6.36 4.87 11.01
N ALA A 56 7.30 4.35 10.21
CA ALA A 56 7.88 5.12 9.11
C ALA A 56 6.87 5.31 7.97
N PHE A 57 5.98 4.32 7.78
CA PHE A 57 4.88 4.39 6.81
C PHE A 57 3.64 5.13 7.35
N GLU A 58 3.73 5.79 8.50
CA GLU A 58 2.60 6.47 9.16
C GLU A 58 2.79 7.98 9.22
N ASP A 59 3.67 8.53 8.38
CA ASP A 59 3.96 9.96 8.30
C ASP A 59 3.58 10.58 6.94
N ASP A 60 3.81 11.88 6.78
CA ASP A 60 3.41 12.62 5.58
C ASP A 60 4.38 12.41 4.39
N ASP A 61 5.59 11.90 4.62
CA ASP A 61 6.60 11.62 3.60
C ASP A 61 6.48 10.17 3.10
N ILE A 62 5.67 9.99 2.06
CA ILE A 62 5.41 8.67 1.47
C ILE A 62 6.58 8.10 0.63
N SER A 63 7.79 8.64 0.73
CA SER A 63 8.93 8.20 -0.08
C SER A 63 9.30 6.75 0.25
N ASP A 64 9.33 6.40 1.53
CA ASP A 64 9.63 5.04 1.99
C ASP A 64 8.45 4.07 1.79
N ASP A 65 7.20 4.55 1.90
CA ASP A 65 6.00 3.83 1.45
C ASP A 65 6.14 3.41 -0.01
N VAL A 66 6.49 4.36 -0.90
CA VAL A 66 6.62 4.13 -2.34
C VAL A 66 7.71 3.11 -2.64
N ASP A 67 8.87 3.22 -1.99
CA ASP A 67 9.96 2.26 -2.14
C ASP A 67 9.53 0.84 -1.71
N CYS A 68 8.83 0.73 -0.58
CA CYS A 68 8.34 -0.55 -0.08
C CYS A 68 7.31 -1.17 -1.03
N VAL A 69 6.30 -0.43 -1.50
CA VAL A 69 5.28 -1.00 -2.40
C VAL A 69 5.82 -1.31 -3.79
N ALA A 70 6.83 -0.57 -4.27
CA ALA A 70 7.55 -0.91 -5.50
C ALA A 70 8.30 -2.24 -5.35
N HIS A 71 8.93 -2.48 -4.20
CA HIS A 71 9.57 -3.76 -3.89
C HIS A 71 8.55 -4.91 -3.85
N ILE A 72 7.44 -4.74 -3.13
CA ILE A 72 6.35 -5.73 -3.06
C ILE A 72 5.81 -6.06 -4.45
N TYR A 73 5.56 -5.03 -5.27
CA TYR A 73 5.07 -5.19 -6.64
C TYR A 73 6.04 -6.03 -7.48
N ALA A 74 7.34 -5.73 -7.41
CA ALA A 74 8.37 -6.46 -8.15
C ALA A 74 8.44 -7.95 -7.73
N LEU A 75 8.39 -8.23 -6.42
CA LEU A 75 8.36 -9.60 -5.90
C LEU A 75 7.15 -10.37 -6.43
N ARG A 76 5.95 -9.78 -6.37
CA ARG A 76 4.73 -10.42 -6.88
C ARG A 76 4.80 -10.72 -8.37
N LYS A 77 5.43 -9.84 -9.15
CA LYS A 77 5.68 -10.07 -10.59
C LYS A 77 6.64 -11.24 -10.81
N MET A 78 7.70 -11.35 -10.00
CA MET A 78 8.66 -12.46 -10.08
C MET A 78 8.02 -13.82 -9.77
N ASP A 79 7.05 -13.84 -8.86
CA ASP A 79 6.27 -15.04 -8.53
C ASP A 79 5.23 -15.43 -9.60
N GLY A 80 5.18 -14.71 -10.73
CA GLY A 80 4.27 -14.99 -11.84
C GLY A 80 2.85 -14.43 -11.65
N HIS A 81 2.65 -13.55 -10.66
CA HIS A 81 1.36 -12.90 -10.41
C HIS A 81 1.29 -11.51 -11.05
N ASP A 82 0.09 -10.94 -11.05
CA ASP A 82 -0.06 -9.49 -11.20
C ASP A 82 0.58 -8.80 -9.99
N GLY A 83 1.42 -7.79 -10.20
CA GLY A 83 2.13 -7.11 -9.13
C GLY A 83 1.17 -6.45 -8.13
N PHE A 84 0.00 -6.00 -8.58
CA PHE A 84 -1.02 -5.40 -7.72
C PHE A 84 -1.80 -6.42 -6.87
N SER A 85 -1.65 -7.72 -7.12
CA SER A 85 -2.34 -8.77 -6.35
C SER A 85 -1.93 -8.86 -4.87
N ALA A 86 -0.90 -8.13 -4.44
CA ALA A 86 -0.62 -7.92 -3.02
C ALA A 86 -1.75 -7.14 -2.31
N TRP A 87 -2.48 -6.28 -3.01
CA TRP A 87 -3.59 -5.49 -2.45
C TRP A 87 -4.94 -6.05 -2.88
N MET A 88 -5.20 -7.35 -2.69
CA MET A 88 -6.39 -8.01 -3.25
C MET A 88 -7.72 -7.32 -2.91
N SER A 89 -7.88 -6.83 -1.67
CA SER A 89 -9.09 -6.15 -1.21
C SER A 89 -9.36 -4.81 -1.92
N ALA A 90 -8.32 -4.07 -2.28
CA ALA A 90 -8.46 -2.83 -3.05
C ALA A 90 -8.43 -3.10 -4.57
N TYR A 91 -7.47 -3.89 -5.02
CA TYR A 91 -7.18 -4.14 -6.43
C TYR A 91 -8.23 -5.02 -7.10
N GLY A 92 -8.52 -6.19 -6.55
CA GLY A 92 -9.42 -7.17 -7.17
C GLY A 92 -10.80 -6.56 -7.43
N ASP A 93 -11.36 -5.92 -6.41
CA ASP A 93 -12.73 -5.40 -6.44
C ASP A 93 -12.83 -4.06 -7.18
N SER A 94 -11.88 -3.13 -6.91
CA SER A 94 -12.08 -1.73 -7.26
C SER A 94 -11.06 -1.15 -8.25
N CYS A 95 -9.90 -1.78 -8.46
CA CYS A 95 -8.82 -1.16 -9.26
C CYS A 95 -8.26 -2.04 -10.40
N SER A 96 -8.92 -3.17 -10.71
CA SER A 96 -8.42 -4.23 -11.61
C SER A 96 -8.53 -3.95 -13.12
N SER A 97 -9.14 -2.84 -13.54
CA SER A 97 -9.27 -2.52 -14.97
C SER A 97 -9.12 -1.02 -15.26
N PRO A 98 -8.73 -0.63 -16.49
CA PRO A 98 -8.63 0.76 -16.91
C PRO A 98 -9.93 1.55 -16.67
N GLU A 99 -11.09 0.96 -16.97
CA GLU A 99 -12.39 1.64 -16.80
C GLU A 99 -12.65 2.03 -15.34
N LYS A 100 -12.20 1.20 -14.39
CA LYS A 100 -12.33 1.48 -12.97
C LYS A 100 -11.39 2.59 -12.48
N VAL A 101 -10.23 2.76 -13.12
CA VAL A 101 -9.15 3.61 -12.60
C VAL A 101 -8.94 4.91 -13.37
N ASN A 102 -9.47 5.06 -14.58
CA ASN A 102 -9.22 6.24 -15.42
C ASN A 102 -9.68 7.55 -14.77
N ALA A 103 -10.82 7.54 -14.07
CA ALA A 103 -11.40 8.71 -13.40
C ALA A 103 -10.47 9.34 -12.33
N TYR A 104 -9.55 8.54 -11.76
CA TYR A 104 -8.62 9.01 -10.72
C TYR A 104 -7.58 10.02 -11.23
N LEU A 105 -7.37 10.13 -12.54
CA LEU A 105 -6.40 11.07 -13.13
C LEU A 105 -7.04 12.17 -13.97
N GLU A 106 -8.36 12.13 -14.22
CA GLU A 106 -9.06 13.09 -15.10
C GLU A 106 -8.97 14.56 -14.64
N LYS A 107 -8.55 14.80 -13.39
CA LYS A 107 -8.36 16.15 -12.82
C LYS A 107 -6.99 16.36 -12.18
N CYS A 108 -6.05 15.44 -12.38
CA CYS A 108 -4.69 15.55 -11.82
C CYS A 108 -3.76 16.43 -12.66
N TYR A 109 -4.25 16.98 -13.76
CA TYR A 109 -3.50 17.96 -14.54
C TYR A 109 -3.66 19.35 -13.92
N CYS A 110 -2.59 19.84 -13.29
CA CYS A 110 -2.45 21.26 -13.00
C CYS A 110 -1.63 21.86 -14.17
N PRO A 111 -2.23 22.69 -15.04
CA PRO A 111 -1.54 23.28 -16.19
C PRO A 111 -0.37 24.19 -15.80
#